data_AF-A0A2E0LGT7-F1
#
_entry.id   AF-A0A2E0LGT7-F1
#
_cell.length_a   1.000
_cell.length_b   1.000
_cell.length_c   1.000
_cell.angle_alpha   90.00
_cell.angle_beta   90.00
_cell.angle_gamma   90.00
#
_symmetry.space_group_name_H-M   'P 1'
#
loop_
_entity.id
_entity.type
_entity.pdbx_description
1 polymer ?
#
loop_
_entity_poly.entity_id
_entity_poly.type
_entity_poly.pdbx_seq_one_letter_code
_entity_poly.pdbx_strand_id
1 'polypeptide(L)'
;DLRQVIDYARSHLAETFAGNDLQGQPTGRAYLNYVWMGQLAQAQTFSVLLALILVLAMASLSFRSPAAGLATLLPVAVTVLGIYAYMGFTGLWLSVSTTMFAAIAIGLGIDFAIHTAERLRHSLATEGGDPAGAIARLYPETGRALLFNFLALALGFGVLVVSKVTVLNEFGITVALAITLSFLTSLLLLPALAVAAPRLLGNPTGAQPDVPQKGGKPTS
;
A
#
# COMPACT_ATOMS: atom_id res chain seq x y z
N ASP A 1 -26.07 21.16 11.59
CA ASP A 1 -24.92 20.26 11.71
C ASP A 1 -25.40 18.93 12.29
N LEU A 2 -25.19 17.80 11.60
CA LEU A 2 -25.83 16.52 11.95
C LEU A 2 -25.32 15.95 13.29
N ARG A 3 -24.07 16.26 13.67
CA ARG A 3 -23.47 15.94 14.97
C ARG A 3 -24.30 16.48 16.12
N GLN A 4 -24.57 17.79 16.09
CA GLN A 4 -25.29 18.49 17.15
C GLN A 4 -26.71 17.94 17.34
N VAL A 5 -27.39 17.58 16.25
CA VAL A 5 -28.75 17.03 16.30
C VAL A 5 -28.76 15.63 16.94
N ILE A 6 -27.76 14.80 16.62
CA ILE A 6 -27.65 13.45 17.18
C ILE A 6 -27.24 13.49 18.64
N ASP A 7 -26.27 14.34 18.99
CA ASP A 7 -25.80 14.49 20.37
C ASP A 7 -26.91 15.07 21.25
N TYR A 8 -27.68 16.03 20.74
CA TYR A 8 -28.88 16.57 21.41
C TYR A 8 -29.98 15.52 21.59
N ALA A 9 -30.28 14.73 20.54
CA ALA A 9 -31.28 13.66 20.64
C ALA A 9 -30.86 12.58 21.65
N ARG A 10 -29.57 12.25 21.71
CA ARG A 10 -29.01 11.27 22.65
C ARG A 10 -29.05 11.79 24.09
N SER A 11 -28.69 13.06 24.33
CA SER A 11 -28.76 13.66 25.68
C SER A 11 -30.20 13.81 26.15
N HIS A 12 -31.13 14.20 25.26
CA HIS A 12 -32.54 14.36 25.61
C HIS A 12 -33.21 13.02 25.92
N LEU A 13 -32.88 11.94 25.19
CA LEU A 13 -33.33 10.58 25.52
C LEU A 13 -32.71 10.08 26.82
N ALA A 14 -31.42 10.36 27.07
CA ALA A 14 -30.76 9.95 28.30
C ALA A 14 -31.36 10.66 29.54
N GLU A 15 -31.68 11.95 29.46
CA GLU A 15 -32.33 12.71 30.55
C GLU A 15 -33.79 12.29 30.76
N THR A 16 -34.55 12.09 29.68
CA THR A 16 -35.99 11.76 29.77
C THR A 16 -36.23 10.35 30.34
N PHE A 17 -35.31 9.42 30.08
CA PHE A 17 -35.43 8.02 30.51
C PHE A 17 -34.53 7.65 31.69
N ALA A 18 -33.79 8.60 32.29
CA ALA A 18 -32.88 8.35 33.42
C ALA A 18 -33.54 7.78 34.69
N GLY A 19 -34.87 7.81 34.80
CA GLY A 19 -35.64 7.35 35.98
C GLY A 19 -36.61 6.19 35.75
N ASN A 20 -36.72 5.65 34.53
CA ASN A 20 -37.58 4.50 34.22
C ASN A 20 -36.71 3.28 33.86
N ASP A 21 -37.20 2.06 34.08
CA ASP A 21 -36.53 0.80 33.69
C ASP A 21 -36.52 0.57 32.15
N LEU A 22 -36.66 1.65 31.38
CA LEU A 22 -36.79 1.67 29.94
C LEU A 22 -35.58 2.39 29.32
N GLN A 23 -34.86 1.70 28.44
CA GLN A 23 -33.73 2.26 27.71
C GLN A 23 -34.16 2.72 26.32
N GLY A 24 -33.96 4.01 26.01
CA GLY A 24 -34.17 4.56 24.67
C GLY A 24 -32.88 4.51 23.83
N GLN A 25 -32.92 3.87 22.66
CA GLN A 25 -31.83 3.93 21.69
C GLN A 25 -32.22 4.78 20.47
N PRO A 26 -31.37 5.73 20.02
CA PRO A 26 -31.62 6.45 18.79
C PRO A 26 -31.60 5.48 17.60
N THR A 27 -32.63 5.55 16.75
CA THR A 27 -32.74 4.75 15.52
C THR A 27 -32.83 5.67 14.30
N GLY A 28 -32.62 5.12 13.10
CA GLY A 28 -32.74 5.85 11.84
C GLY A 28 -31.43 5.99 11.05
N ARG A 29 -31.57 6.17 9.73
CA ARG A 29 -30.44 6.16 8.76
C ARG A 29 -29.40 7.25 9.02
N ALA A 30 -29.82 8.42 9.50
CA ALA A 30 -28.92 9.53 9.81
C ALA A 30 -28.02 9.23 11.01
N TYR A 31 -28.58 8.64 12.07
CA TYR A 31 -27.84 8.21 13.25
C TYR A 31 -26.87 7.07 12.94
N LEU A 32 -27.34 6.06 12.21
CA LEU A 32 -26.49 4.96 11.73
C LEU A 32 -25.32 5.48 10.89
N ASN A 33 -25.56 6.27 9.84
CA ASN A 33 -24.47 6.82 9.03
C ASN A 33 -23.47 7.64 9.85
N TYR A 34 -23.94 8.42 10.83
CA TYR A 34 -23.07 9.23 11.67
C TYR A 34 -22.16 8.40 12.60
N VAL A 35 -22.75 7.44 13.33
CA VAL A 35 -21.98 6.55 14.22
C VAL A 35 -20.99 5.73 13.41
N TRP A 36 -21.40 5.25 12.23
CA TRP A 36 -20.54 4.46 11.35
C TRP A 36 -19.40 5.30 10.78
N MET A 37 -19.64 6.52 10.28
CA MET A 37 -18.56 7.38 9.74
C MET A 37 -17.50 7.73 10.79
N GLY A 38 -17.90 8.04 12.03
CA GLY A 38 -16.96 8.36 13.11
C GLY A 38 -16.06 7.18 13.46
N GLN A 39 -16.65 5.99 13.58
CA GLN A 39 -15.91 4.75 13.84
C GLN A 39 -15.01 4.35 12.66
N LEU A 40 -15.47 4.55 11.42
CA LEU A 40 -14.71 4.23 10.21
C LEU A 40 -13.41 5.05 10.11
N ALA A 41 -13.46 6.36 10.34
CA ALA A 41 -12.28 7.22 10.21
C ALA A 41 -11.20 6.89 11.25
N GLN A 42 -11.62 6.60 12.49
CA GLN A 42 -10.69 6.22 13.56
C GLN A 42 -10.10 4.84 13.31
N ALA A 43 -10.93 3.86 12.92
CA ALA A 43 -10.48 2.53 12.55
C ALA A 43 -9.49 2.58 11.37
N GLN A 44 -9.79 3.37 10.34
CA GLN A 44 -8.92 3.56 9.18
C GLN A 44 -7.54 4.07 9.58
N THR A 45 -7.49 5.14 10.37
CA THR A 45 -6.23 5.75 10.79
C THR A 45 -5.39 4.77 11.58
N PHE A 46 -6.02 4.05 12.52
CA PHE A 46 -5.37 3.00 13.29
C PHE A 46 -4.86 1.86 12.40
N SER A 47 -5.68 1.37 11.48
CA SER A 47 -5.31 0.31 10.53
C SER A 47 -4.15 0.68 9.63
N VAL A 48 -4.12 1.91 9.09
CA VAL A 48 -3.03 2.39 8.24
C VAL A 48 -1.73 2.50 9.03
N LEU A 49 -1.77 3.10 10.23
CA LEU A 49 -0.58 3.22 11.08
C LEU A 49 -0.05 1.85 11.49
N LEU A 50 -0.93 0.96 11.93
CA LEU A 50 -0.55 -0.40 12.30
C LEU A 50 0.04 -1.16 11.11
N ALA A 51 -0.58 -1.06 9.92
CA ALA A 51 -0.07 -1.69 8.71
C ALA A 51 1.31 -1.16 8.31
N LEU A 52 1.54 0.15 8.36
CA LEU A 52 2.85 0.75 8.07
C LEU A 52 3.93 0.29 9.07
N ILE A 53 3.60 0.18 10.36
CA ILE A 53 4.52 -0.34 11.38
C ILE A 53 4.84 -1.81 11.12
N LEU A 54 3.83 -2.64 10.84
CA LEU A 54 4.03 -4.06 10.54
C LEU A 54 4.84 -4.27 9.26
N VAL A 55 4.57 -3.49 8.22
CA VAL A 55 5.33 -3.49 6.98
C VAL A 55 6.78 -3.08 7.23
N LEU A 56 7.02 -2.01 8.00
CA LEU A 56 8.36 -1.58 8.35
C LEU A 56 9.11 -2.67 9.13
N ALA A 57 8.44 -3.34 10.08
CA ALA A 57 9.03 -4.44 10.84
C ALA A 57 9.38 -5.64 9.94
N MET A 58 8.46 -6.06 9.08
CA MET A 58 8.68 -7.13 8.10
C MET A 58 9.81 -6.80 7.13
N ALA A 59 9.81 -5.60 6.54
CA ALA A 59 10.85 -5.18 5.61
C ALA A 59 12.22 -5.08 6.31
N SER A 60 12.26 -4.51 7.52
CA SER A 60 13.49 -4.43 8.31
C SER A 60 14.05 -5.81 8.65
N LEU A 61 13.17 -6.78 8.93
CA LEU A 61 13.55 -8.17 9.18
C LEU A 61 14.05 -8.87 7.91
N SER A 62 13.34 -8.67 6.79
CA SER A 62 13.68 -9.25 5.49
C SER A 62 15.06 -8.77 5.00
N PHE A 63 15.30 -7.45 5.06
CA PHE A 63 16.59 -6.87 4.66
C PHE A 63 17.67 -6.96 5.75
N ARG A 64 17.31 -7.40 6.96
CA ARG A 64 18.15 -7.36 8.18
C ARG A 64 18.73 -5.97 8.46
N SER A 65 18.04 -4.92 8.04
CA SER A 65 18.48 -3.53 8.17
C SER A 65 17.27 -2.61 8.29
N PRO A 66 17.15 -1.83 9.39
CA PRO A 66 16.06 -0.88 9.55
C PRO A 66 16.15 0.28 8.55
N ALA A 67 17.36 0.64 8.11
CA ALA A 67 17.55 1.66 7.06
C ALA A 67 16.98 1.20 5.71
N ALA A 68 17.19 -0.07 5.35
CA ALA A 68 16.64 -0.66 4.13
C ALA A 68 15.13 -0.84 4.22
N GLY A 69 14.60 -1.22 5.39
CA GLY A 69 13.17 -1.24 5.62
C GLY A 69 12.52 0.14 5.49
N LEU A 70 13.17 1.20 5.97
CA LEU A 70 12.67 2.57 5.82
C LEU A 70 12.73 3.05 4.37
N ALA A 71 13.77 2.66 3.63
CA ALA A 71 13.89 2.93 2.19
C ALA A 71 12.74 2.31 1.37
N THR A 72 12.32 1.08 1.68
CA THR A 72 11.19 0.44 0.99
C THR A 72 9.83 0.95 1.41
N LEU A 73 9.73 1.63 2.56
CA LEU A 73 8.50 2.28 2.98
C LEU A 73 8.19 3.55 2.15
N LEU A 74 9.22 4.16 1.55
CA LEU A 74 9.12 5.44 0.86
C LEU A 74 8.18 5.37 -0.38
N PRO A 75 8.31 4.38 -1.30
CA PRO A 75 7.34 4.19 -2.38
C PRO A 75 5.92 3.89 -1.89
N VAL A 76 5.78 3.13 -0.81
CA VAL A 76 4.48 2.79 -0.21
C VAL A 76 3.80 4.05 0.32
N ALA A 77 4.53 4.88 1.06
CA ALA A 77 4.02 6.14 1.58
C ALA A 77 3.58 7.08 0.45
N VAL A 78 4.40 7.21 -0.61
CA VAL A 78 4.05 8.04 -1.78
C VAL A 78 2.81 7.52 -2.49
N THR A 79 2.67 6.20 -2.64
CA THR A 79 1.47 5.57 -3.22
C THR A 79 0.23 5.88 -2.38
N VAL A 80 0.29 5.63 -1.06
CA VAL A 80 -0.84 5.86 -0.16
C VAL A 80 -1.25 7.33 -0.16
N LEU A 81 -0.28 8.25 -0.10
CA LEU A 81 -0.52 9.69 -0.22
C LEU A 81 -1.12 10.06 -1.57
N GLY A 82 -0.63 9.48 -2.67
CA GLY A 82 -1.17 9.70 -4.00
C GLY A 82 -2.63 9.28 -4.15
N ILE A 83 -3.03 8.17 -3.51
CA ILE A 83 -4.42 7.72 -3.52
C ILE A 83 -5.30 8.64 -2.67
N TYR A 84 -4.84 9.03 -1.47
CA TYR A 84 -5.59 10.00 -0.66
C TYR A 84 -5.70 11.37 -1.35
N ALA A 85 -4.67 11.80 -2.09
CA ALA A 85 -4.72 13.00 -2.91
C ALA A 85 -5.74 12.86 -4.04
N TYR A 86 -5.78 11.72 -4.72
CA TYR A 86 -6.81 11.42 -5.73
C TYR A 86 -8.21 11.48 -5.13
N MET A 87 -8.45 10.84 -3.98
CA MET A 87 -9.73 10.88 -3.30
C MET A 87 -10.14 12.29 -2.89
N GLY A 88 -9.19 13.09 -2.40
CA GLY A 88 -9.41 14.49 -2.06
C GLY A 88 -9.79 15.35 -3.27
N PHE A 89 -9.22 15.06 -4.45
CA PHE A 89 -9.53 15.76 -5.69
C PHE A 89 -10.88 15.35 -6.29
N THR A 90 -11.21 14.05 -6.27
CA THR A 90 -12.48 13.54 -6.83
C THR A 90 -13.66 13.67 -5.87
N GLY A 91 -13.44 14.07 -4.63
CA GLY A 91 -14.48 14.19 -3.61
C GLY A 91 -15.05 12.84 -3.18
N LEU A 92 -14.29 11.75 -3.32
CA LEU A 92 -14.68 10.44 -2.81
C LEU A 92 -14.54 10.42 -1.28
N TRP A 93 -15.68 10.46 -0.58
CA TRP A 93 -15.71 10.48 0.89
C TRP A 93 -15.29 9.12 1.46
N LEU A 94 -14.69 9.14 2.66
CA LEU A 94 -14.40 7.91 3.41
C LEU A 94 -15.69 7.10 3.56
N SER A 95 -15.70 5.92 2.94
CA SER A 95 -16.76 4.91 3.02
C SER A 95 -16.15 3.55 3.37
N VAL A 96 -16.99 2.55 3.65
CA VAL A 96 -16.55 1.18 3.96
C VAL A 96 -15.60 0.63 2.88
N SER A 97 -15.87 0.95 1.62
CA SER A 97 -15.06 0.53 0.48
C SER A 97 -13.69 1.17 0.50
N THR A 98 -13.61 2.41 0.98
CA THR A 98 -12.33 3.11 1.06
C THR A 98 -11.45 2.61 2.21
N THR A 99 -12.07 2.13 3.28
CA THR A 99 -11.35 1.51 4.40
C THR A 99 -10.65 0.23 3.95
N MET A 100 -11.32 -0.57 3.12
CA MET A 100 -10.74 -1.78 2.53
C MET A 100 -9.59 -1.48 1.56
N PHE A 101 -9.68 -0.42 0.76
CA PHE A 101 -8.63 -0.10 -0.22
C PHE A 101 -7.29 0.18 0.48
N ALA A 102 -7.25 0.88 1.61
CA ALA A 102 -5.97 1.32 2.16
C ALA A 102 -5.09 0.17 2.64
N ALA A 103 -5.69 -0.86 3.25
CA ALA A 103 -4.97 -2.08 3.60
C ALA A 103 -4.42 -2.78 2.35
N ILE A 104 -5.22 -2.85 1.29
CA ILE A 104 -4.83 -3.43 -0.01
C ILE A 104 -3.70 -2.61 -0.65
N ALA A 105 -3.82 -1.27 -0.69
CA ALA A 105 -2.82 -0.38 -1.27
C ALA A 105 -1.47 -0.50 -0.55
N ILE A 106 -1.48 -0.64 0.78
CA ILE A 106 -0.25 -0.87 1.55
C ILE A 106 0.35 -2.23 1.18
N GLY A 107 -0.46 -3.30 1.14
CA GLY A 107 -0.02 -4.65 0.80
C GLY A 107 0.55 -4.77 -0.63
N LEU A 108 -0.10 -4.15 -1.61
CA LEU A 108 0.36 -4.12 -3.00
C LEU A 108 1.58 -3.19 -3.17
N GLY A 109 1.57 -2.05 -2.47
CA GLY A 109 2.68 -1.12 -2.44
C GLY A 109 3.96 -1.78 -1.95
N ILE A 110 3.87 -2.49 -0.82
CA ILE A 110 5.05 -3.15 -0.24
C ILE A 110 5.53 -4.32 -1.09
N ASP A 111 4.64 -5.06 -1.76
CA ASP A 111 5.02 -6.18 -2.63
C ASP A 111 5.96 -5.72 -3.76
N PHE A 112 5.55 -4.69 -4.51
CA PHE A 112 6.40 -4.10 -5.55
C PHE A 112 7.68 -3.49 -5.00
N ALA A 113 7.61 -2.82 -3.84
CA ALA A 113 8.76 -2.17 -3.23
C ALA A 113 9.80 -3.19 -2.74
N ILE A 114 9.39 -4.27 -2.08
CA ILE A 114 10.31 -5.32 -1.60
C ILE A 114 10.97 -6.03 -2.78
N HIS A 115 10.20 -6.48 -3.77
CA HIS A 115 10.77 -7.19 -4.92
C HIS A 115 11.75 -6.32 -5.71
N THR A 116 11.42 -5.03 -5.88
CA THR A 116 12.33 -4.08 -6.56
C THR A 116 13.58 -3.85 -5.73
N ALA A 117 13.44 -3.60 -4.42
CA ALA A 117 14.56 -3.31 -3.54
C ALA A 117 15.51 -4.49 -3.37
N GLU A 118 14.99 -5.71 -3.19
CA GLU A 118 15.81 -6.93 -3.06
C GLU A 118 16.60 -7.17 -4.35
N ARG A 119 15.93 -7.06 -5.50
CA ARG A 119 16.61 -7.23 -6.78
C ARG A 119 17.68 -6.16 -7.02
N LEU A 120 17.37 -4.91 -6.70
CA LEU A 120 18.29 -3.81 -6.86
C LEU A 120 19.51 -3.96 -5.95
N ARG A 121 19.31 -4.39 -4.69
CA ARG A 121 20.38 -4.73 -3.75
C ARG A 121 21.25 -5.89 -4.27
N HIS A 122 20.63 -6.93 -4.82
CA HIS A 122 21.35 -8.05 -5.44
C HIS A 122 22.14 -7.61 -6.68
N SER A 123 21.57 -6.72 -7.50
CA SER A 123 22.23 -6.20 -8.70
C SER A 123 23.39 -5.26 -8.35
N LEU A 124 23.24 -4.45 -7.29
CA LEU A 124 24.34 -3.65 -6.72
C LEU A 124 25.47 -4.53 -6.17
N ALA A 125 25.15 -5.67 -5.56
CA ALA A 125 26.14 -6.63 -5.09
C ALA A 125 27.00 -7.19 -6.23
N THR A 126 26.35 -7.57 -7.33
CA THR A 126 26.98 -8.22 -8.47
C THR A 126 27.76 -7.26 -9.36
N GLU A 127 27.33 -5.99 -9.43
CA GLU A 127 28.00 -4.91 -10.18
C GLU A 127 29.02 -4.12 -9.34
N GLY A 128 29.46 -4.66 -8.19
CA GLY A 128 30.51 -4.03 -7.37
C GLY A 128 30.11 -2.67 -6.77
N GLY A 129 28.81 -2.41 -6.62
CA GLY A 129 28.28 -1.16 -6.09
C GLY A 129 28.01 -0.09 -7.15
N ASP A 130 28.13 -0.37 -8.45
CA ASP A 130 27.73 0.56 -9.51
C ASP A 130 26.20 0.63 -9.65
N PRO A 131 25.56 1.79 -9.36
CA PRO A 131 24.12 1.94 -9.51
C PRO A 131 23.66 1.85 -10.97
N ALA A 132 24.47 2.29 -11.94
CA ALA A 132 24.08 2.30 -13.34
C ALA A 132 23.98 0.88 -13.90
N GLY A 133 25.01 0.04 -13.66
CA GLY A 133 24.98 -1.38 -14.00
C GLY A 133 23.86 -2.14 -13.29
N ALA A 134 23.63 -1.85 -12.00
CA ALA A 134 22.57 -2.50 -11.24
C ALA A 134 21.17 -2.21 -11.80
N ILE A 135 20.91 -0.96 -12.21
CA ILE A 135 19.65 -0.55 -12.83
C ILE A 135 19.49 -1.19 -14.22
N ALA A 136 20.57 -1.26 -15.00
CA ALA A 136 20.56 -1.90 -16.31
C ALA A 136 20.20 -3.40 -16.24
N ARG A 137 20.56 -4.10 -15.15
CA ARG A 137 20.15 -5.49 -14.88
C ARG A 137 18.77 -5.64 -14.27
N LEU A 138 18.28 -4.63 -13.53
CA LEU A 138 16.99 -4.68 -12.85
C LEU A 138 15.82 -4.80 -13.84
N TYR A 139 15.80 -3.98 -14.90
CA TYR A 139 14.65 -3.88 -15.82
C TYR A 139 14.43 -5.12 -16.70
N PRO A 140 15.45 -5.72 -17.34
CA PRO A 140 15.27 -6.86 -18.25
C PRO A 140 14.70 -8.10 -17.57
N GLU A 141 15.01 -8.34 -16.30
CA GLU A 141 14.57 -9.53 -15.59
C GLU A 141 13.40 -9.26 -14.66
N THR A 142 13.65 -8.59 -13.54
CA THR A 142 12.64 -8.34 -12.52
C THR A 142 11.64 -7.29 -12.95
N GLY A 143 12.06 -6.26 -13.69
CA GLY A 143 11.14 -5.27 -14.25
C GLY A 143 10.05 -5.90 -15.12
N ARG A 144 10.40 -6.88 -15.96
CA ARG A 144 9.44 -7.66 -16.75
C ARG A 144 8.50 -8.50 -15.87
N ALA A 145 9.04 -9.20 -14.87
CA ALA A 145 8.21 -9.99 -13.95
C ALA A 145 7.20 -9.12 -13.18
N LEU A 146 7.64 -7.96 -12.68
CA LEU A 146 6.78 -7.00 -11.99
C LEU A 146 5.74 -6.40 -12.93
N LEU A 147 6.09 -6.15 -14.20
CA LEU A 147 5.14 -5.66 -15.20
C LEU A 147 4.00 -6.68 -15.43
N PHE A 148 4.32 -7.98 -15.52
CA PHE A 148 3.28 -9.01 -15.62
C PHE A 148 2.41 -9.10 -14.39
N ASN A 149 2.99 -9.00 -13.19
CA ASN A 149 2.24 -8.95 -11.93
C ASN A 149 1.31 -7.73 -11.90
N PHE A 150 1.83 -6.57 -12.27
CA PHE A 150 1.08 -5.32 -12.42
C PHE A 150 -0.09 -5.48 -13.41
N LEU A 151 0.15 -6.01 -14.61
CA LEU A 151 -0.90 -6.24 -15.62
C LEU A 151 -1.97 -7.21 -15.10
N ALA A 152 -1.56 -8.31 -14.48
CA ALA A 152 -2.49 -9.30 -13.96
C ALA A 152 -3.41 -8.71 -12.88
N LEU A 153 -2.84 -7.96 -11.93
CA LEU A 153 -3.59 -7.27 -10.88
C LEU A 153 -4.47 -6.16 -11.44
N ALA A 154 -3.93 -5.30 -12.31
CA ALA A 154 -4.66 -4.19 -12.91
C ALA A 154 -5.84 -4.66 -13.76
N LEU A 155 -5.68 -5.75 -14.52
CA LEU A 155 -6.77 -6.34 -15.29
C LEU A 155 -7.78 -7.06 -14.38
N GLY A 156 -7.30 -7.80 -13.38
CA GLY A 156 -8.16 -8.51 -12.42
C GLY A 156 -9.08 -7.56 -11.65
N PHE A 157 -8.53 -6.47 -11.11
CA PHE A 157 -9.33 -5.44 -10.46
C PHE A 157 -10.03 -4.51 -11.47
N GLY A 158 -9.50 -4.37 -12.68
CA GLY A 158 -10.10 -3.60 -13.76
C GLY A 158 -11.49 -4.10 -14.16
N VAL A 159 -11.76 -5.40 -14.05
CA VAL A 159 -13.09 -5.97 -14.29
C VAL A 159 -14.17 -5.34 -13.39
N LEU A 160 -13.82 -4.94 -12.16
CA LEU A 160 -14.74 -4.33 -11.20
C LEU A 160 -15.26 -2.96 -11.68
N VAL A 161 -14.48 -2.27 -12.52
CA VAL A 161 -14.84 -0.97 -13.12
C VAL A 161 -16.06 -1.13 -14.05
N VAL A 162 -16.29 -2.29 -14.64
CA VAL A 162 -17.44 -2.52 -15.53
C VAL A 162 -18.75 -2.75 -14.74
N SER A 163 -18.67 -2.88 -13.41
CA SER A 163 -19.84 -3.12 -12.57
C SER A 163 -20.83 -1.95 -12.58
N LYS A 164 -22.12 -2.27 -12.61
CA LYS A 164 -23.22 -1.30 -12.40
C LYS A 164 -23.39 -0.90 -10.93
N VAL A 165 -22.74 -1.62 -10.01
CA VAL A 165 -22.75 -1.30 -8.58
C VAL A 165 -21.69 -0.24 -8.35
N THR A 166 -22.11 1.01 -8.07
CA THR A 166 -21.22 2.17 -7.88
C THR A 166 -20.08 1.89 -6.91
N VAL A 167 -20.39 1.24 -5.78
CA VAL A 167 -19.41 0.85 -4.77
C VAL A 167 -18.28 -0.03 -5.33
N LEU A 168 -18.62 -0.95 -6.23
CA LEU A 168 -17.66 -1.88 -6.82
C LEU A 168 -16.83 -1.20 -7.92
N ASN A 169 -17.46 -0.31 -8.68
CA ASN A 169 -16.79 0.51 -9.69
C ASN A 169 -15.74 1.44 -9.05
N GLU A 170 -16.12 2.21 -8.04
CA GLU A 170 -15.22 3.12 -7.32
C GLU A 170 -14.06 2.36 -6.66
N PHE A 171 -14.35 1.20 -6.08
CA PHE A 171 -13.34 0.31 -5.51
C PHE A 171 -12.36 -0.19 -6.58
N GLY A 172 -12.87 -0.66 -7.72
CA GLY A 172 -12.04 -1.11 -8.85
C GLY A 172 -11.10 -0.03 -9.37
N ILE A 173 -11.61 1.20 -9.56
CA ILE A 173 -10.81 2.35 -10.00
C ILE A 173 -9.72 2.67 -8.99
N THR A 174 -10.08 2.74 -7.70
CA THR A 174 -9.14 3.09 -6.63
C THR A 174 -8.03 2.05 -6.49
N VAL A 175 -8.36 0.75 -6.58
CA VAL A 175 -7.36 -0.33 -6.51
C VAL A 175 -6.48 -0.36 -7.77
N ALA A 176 -7.05 -0.19 -8.97
CA ALA A 176 -6.27 -0.10 -10.20
C ALA A 176 -5.27 1.07 -10.16
N LEU A 177 -5.70 2.22 -9.64
CA LEU A 177 -4.83 3.37 -9.41
C LEU A 177 -3.74 3.05 -8.37
N ALA A 178 -4.10 2.38 -7.27
CA ALA A 178 -3.15 1.97 -6.24
C ALA A 178 -2.06 1.03 -6.78
N ILE A 179 -2.45 0.03 -7.57
CA ILE A 179 -1.54 -0.91 -8.23
C ILE A 179 -0.58 -0.16 -9.17
N THR A 180 -1.13 0.76 -9.97
CA THR A 180 -0.37 1.57 -10.92
C THR A 180 0.64 2.45 -10.20
N LEU A 181 0.19 3.23 -9.21
CA LEU A 181 1.08 4.08 -8.41
C LEU A 181 2.13 3.26 -7.66
N SER A 182 1.77 2.10 -7.10
CA SER A 182 2.69 1.20 -6.40
C SER A 182 3.81 0.71 -7.31
N PHE A 183 3.44 0.27 -8.51
CA PHE A 183 4.39 -0.20 -9.52
C PHE A 183 5.32 0.94 -9.96
N LEU A 184 4.77 2.08 -10.39
CA LEU A 184 5.58 3.22 -10.84
C LEU A 184 6.48 3.76 -9.72
N THR A 185 5.93 4.04 -8.54
CA THR A 185 6.71 4.62 -7.45
C THR A 185 7.83 3.69 -7.01
N SER A 186 7.61 2.37 -6.97
CA SER A 186 8.66 1.40 -6.62
C SER A 186 9.75 1.37 -7.69
N LEU A 187 9.39 1.34 -8.98
CA LEU A 187 10.34 1.27 -10.09
C LEU A 187 11.06 2.59 -10.39
N LEU A 188 10.57 3.73 -9.88
CA LEU A 188 11.22 5.03 -10.01
C LEU A 188 12.01 5.41 -8.75
N LEU A 189 11.38 5.36 -7.57
CA LEU A 189 11.97 5.86 -6.33
C LEU A 189 13.09 4.98 -5.82
N LEU A 190 12.98 3.65 -5.93
CA LEU A 190 14.03 2.76 -5.42
C LEU A 190 15.33 2.85 -6.25
N PRO A 191 15.29 2.84 -7.60
CA PRO A 191 16.48 3.13 -8.41
C PRO A 191 17.07 4.52 -8.12
N ALA A 192 16.22 5.55 -8.02
CA ALA A 192 16.68 6.90 -7.66
C ALA A 192 17.36 6.92 -6.29
N LEU A 193 16.84 6.18 -5.32
CA LEU A 193 17.43 6.06 -3.98
C LEU A 193 18.74 5.28 -3.99
N ALA A 194 18.88 4.25 -4.84
CA ALA A 194 20.14 3.54 -5.01
C ALA A 194 21.25 4.43 -5.60
N VAL A 195 20.91 5.36 -6.48
CA VAL A 195 21.87 6.35 -7.00
C VAL A 195 22.21 7.39 -5.94
N ALA A 196 21.21 7.93 -5.24
CA ALA A 196 21.41 9.02 -4.28
C ALA A 196 22.04 8.57 -2.95
N ALA A 197 21.66 7.40 -2.46
CA ALA A 197 22.05 6.90 -1.14
C ALA A 197 22.13 5.36 -1.12
N PRO A 198 23.09 4.75 -1.84
CA PRO A 198 23.21 3.29 -1.97
C PRO A 198 23.36 2.56 -0.63
N ARG A 199 23.90 3.24 0.40
CA ARG A 199 24.04 2.70 1.76
C ARG A 199 22.69 2.43 2.44
N LEU A 200 21.62 3.10 2.02
CA LEU A 200 20.29 2.94 2.61
C LEU A 200 19.63 1.62 2.18
N LEU A 201 19.90 1.10 0.98
CA LEU A 201 19.42 -0.23 0.57
C LEU A 201 20.16 -1.40 1.26
N GLY A 202 21.12 -1.09 2.13
CA GLY A 202 21.88 -2.05 2.93
C GLY A 202 23.07 -2.63 2.17
N ASN A 203 24.14 -2.96 2.91
CA ASN A 203 25.31 -3.63 2.33
C ASN A 203 24.90 -5.00 1.75
N PRO A 204 25.50 -5.42 0.64
CA PRO A 204 25.23 -6.71 0.02
C PRO A 204 25.78 -7.86 0.88
N THR A 205 25.06 -8.22 1.94
CA THR A 205 25.40 -9.37 2.77
C THR A 205 24.34 -10.44 2.53
N GLY A 206 24.59 -11.26 1.52
CA GLY A 206 23.67 -12.32 1.10
C GLY A 206 23.88 -12.86 -0.31
N ALA A 207 24.95 -12.49 -1.02
CA ALA A 207 25.31 -13.18 -2.25
C ALA A 207 25.67 -14.64 -1.91
N GLN A 208 24.72 -15.54 -2.14
CA GLN A 208 25.06 -16.93 -2.36
C GLN A 208 25.91 -16.93 -3.65
N PRO A 209 27.16 -17.43 -3.61
CA PRO A 209 28.01 -17.38 -4.78
C PRO A 209 27.31 -18.10 -5.93
N ASP A 210 27.13 -17.40 -7.06
CA ASP A 210 26.68 -18.00 -8.30
C ASP A 210 27.58 -19.21 -8.58
N VAL A 211 26.98 -20.40 -8.59
CA VAL A 211 27.67 -21.61 -9.02
C VAL A 211 28.09 -21.34 -10.47
N PRO A 212 29.40 -21.37 -10.80
CA PRO A 212 29.83 -21.11 -12.16
C PRO A 212 29.14 -22.12 -13.08
N GLN A 213 28.34 -21.62 -14.03
CA GLN A 213 27.84 -22.43 -15.12
C GLN A 213 29.05 -22.97 -15.86
N LYS A 214 29.36 -24.26 -15.60
CA LYS A 214 30.40 -24.99 -16.31
C LYS A 214 30.14 -24.84 -17.80
N GLY A 215 31.13 -24.32 -18.51
CA GLY A 215 31.10 -24.14 -19.95
C GLY A 215 30.59 -25.38 -20.66
N GLY A 216 29.54 -25.19 -21.46
CA GLY A 216 29.14 -26.16 -22.46
C GLY A 216 30.31 -26.41 -23.39
N LYS A 217 30.85 -27.63 -23.37
CA LYS A 217 31.80 -28.10 -24.39
C LYS A 217 31.13 -28.02 -25.77
N PRO A 218 31.86 -27.68 -26.83
CA PRO A 218 31.39 -27.89 -28.18
C PRO A 218 31.41 -29.41 -28.45
N THR A 219 30.26 -29.99 -28.73
CA THR A 219 30.19 -31.32 -29.34
C THR A 219 30.38 -31.16 -30.85
N SER A 220 31.43 -31.82 -31.36
CA SER A 220 31.74 -32.04 -32.78
C SER A 220 30.58 -32.61 -33.57
#